data_AF-A0A430GX11-F1
#
_entry.id   AF-A0A430GX11-F1
#
_cell.length_a   1.000
_cell.length_b   1.000
_cell.length_c   1.000
_cell.angle_alpha   90.00
_cell.angle_beta   90.00
_cell.angle_gamma   90.00
#
_symmetry.space_group_name_H-M   'P 1'
#
loop_
_entity.id
_entity.type
_entity.pdbx_description
1 polymer ?
#
loop_
_entity_poly.entity_id
_entity_poly.type
_entity_poly.pdbx_seq_one_letter_code
_entity_poly.pdbx_strand_id
1 'polypeptide(L)' 'MHSAYVCLEKLVVPMQVDEREEIYPTRSELGALFRVVNEEMQRRIEAADSTIGSLRDALSKQVREAH' A
#
# COMPACT_ATOMS: atom_id res chain seq x y z
N MET A 1 3.40 -8.23 -10.77
CA MET A 1 4.10 -6.93 -10.76
C MET A 1 3.94 -6.22 -12.09
N HIS A 2 4.38 -6.80 -13.21
CA HIS A 2 4.29 -6.17 -14.55
C HIS A 2 2.91 -5.55 -14.89
N SER A 3 1.80 -6.28 -14.69
CA SER A 3 0.45 -5.75 -14.96
C SER A 3 0.03 -4.55 -14.08
N ALA A 4 0.55 -4.44 -12.85
CA ALA A 4 0.32 -3.27 -12.01
C ALA A 4 1.11 -2.05 -12.52
N TYR A 5 2.33 -2.25 -13.04
CA TYR A 5 3.12 -1.18 -13.66
C TYR A 5 2.49 -0.69 -14.96
N VAL A 6 2.01 -1.61 -15.81
CA VAL A 6 1.26 -1.25 -17.01
C VAL A 6 -0.01 -0.46 -16.63
N CYS A 7 -0.71 -0.86 -15.56
CA CYS A 7 -1.84 -0.08 -15.04
C CYS A 7 -1.44 1.35 -14.67
N LEU A 8 -0.31 1.53 -14.00
CA LEU A 8 0.20 2.84 -13.60
C LEU A 8 0.61 3.69 -14.80
N GLU A 9 1.33 3.12 -15.76
CA GLU A 9 1.69 3.79 -17.01
C GLU A 9 0.41 4.28 -17.72
N LYS A 10 -0.60 3.42 -17.85
CA LYS A 10 -1.92 3.77 -18.40
C LYS A 10 -2.77 4.68 -17.52
N LEU A 11 -2.34 5.12 -16.35
CA LEU A 11 -3.04 6.13 -15.53
C LEU A 11 -2.26 7.45 -15.47
N VAL A 12 -0.93 7.37 -15.52
CA VAL A 12 -0.03 8.52 -15.48
C VAL A 12 0.20 9.12 -16.88
N VAL A 13 0.34 8.28 -17.92
CA VAL A 13 0.54 8.69 -19.31
C VAL A 13 -0.70 9.32 -19.96
N PRO A 14 -1.95 8.83 -19.76
CA PRO A 14 -3.12 9.51 -20.32
C PRO A 14 -3.32 10.93 -19.79
N MET A 15 -2.70 11.29 -18.66
CA MET A 15 -2.69 12.66 -18.14
C MET A 15 -1.82 13.61 -19.00
N GLN A 16 -0.98 13.09 -19.90
CA GLN A 16 -0.03 13.85 -20.73
C GLN A 16 -0.30 13.76 -22.23
N VAL A 17 -1.23 12.91 -22.71
CA VAL A 17 -1.46 12.69 -24.14
C VAL A 17 -2.74 13.39 -24.59
N ASP A 18 -2.57 14.29 -25.55
CA ASP A 18 -3.60 15.07 -26.24
C ASP A 18 -4.70 14.15 -26.83
N GLU A 19 -5.85 14.12 -26.15
CA GLU A 19 -7.24 13.73 -26.46
C GLU A 19 -7.62 12.70 -27.56
N ARG A 20 -6.70 11.99 -28.23
CA ARG A 20 -7.07 11.16 -29.41
C ARG A 20 -6.70 9.69 -29.37
N GLU A 21 -6.01 9.21 -28.34
CA GLU A 21 -5.76 7.78 -28.16
C GLU A 21 -6.33 7.33 -26.79
N GLU A 22 -7.48 6.66 -26.80
CA GLU A 22 -8.12 6.13 -25.59
C GLU A 22 -7.30 4.96 -25.03
N ILE A 23 -6.30 5.26 -24.21
CA ILE A 23 -5.53 4.27 -23.47
C ILE A 23 -6.11 4.14 -22.06
N TYR A 24 -6.91 3.09 -21.81
CA TYR A 24 -7.44 2.79 -20.48
C TYR A 24 -6.88 1.50 -19.88
N PRO A 25 -6.75 1.45 -18.54
CA PRO A 25 -6.47 0.21 -17.82
C PRO A 25 -7.59 -0.82 -17.99
N THR A 26 -7.21 -2.06 -18.22
CA THR A 26 -8.12 -3.21 -18.16
C THR A 26 -8.46 -3.55 -16.72
N ARG A 27 -9.55 -4.31 -16.52
CA ARG A 27 -9.94 -4.81 -15.19
C ARG A 27 -8.83 -5.64 -14.52
N SER A 28 -8.09 -6.43 -15.30
CA SER A 28 -6.98 -7.24 -14.77
C SER A 28 -5.80 -6.39 -14.33
N GLU A 29 -5.48 -5.33 -15.07
CA GLU A 29 -4.44 -4.37 -14.72
C GLU A 29 -4.79 -3.59 -13.45
N LEU A 30 -6.03 -3.11 -13.34
CA LEU A 30 -6.55 -2.49 -12.11
C LEU A 30 -6.50 -3.47 -10.93
N GLY A 31 -6.97 -4.71 -11.12
CA GLY A 31 -6.91 -5.74 -10.09
C GLY A 31 -5.48 -6.04 -9.63
N ALA A 32 -4.53 -6.08 -10.55
CA ALA A 32 -3.11 -6.25 -10.23
C ALA A 32 -2.56 -5.08 -9.41
N LEU A 33 -2.95 -3.84 -9.72
CA LEU A 33 -2.54 -2.65 -8.97
C LEU A 33 -3.14 -2.65 -7.55
N PHE A 34 -4.44 -2.89 -7.42
CA PHE A 34 -5.11 -2.95 -6.12
C PHE A 34 -4.54 -4.06 -5.23
N ARG A 35 -4.17 -5.20 -5.80
CA ARG A 35 -3.50 -6.26 -5.03
C ARG A 35 -2.19 -5.78 -4.42
N VAL A 36 -1.35 -5.08 -5.19
CA VAL A 36 -0.08 -4.53 -4.68
C VAL A 36 -0.33 -3.50 -3.57
N VAL A 37 -1.32 -2.62 -3.75
CA VAL A 37 -1.71 -1.63 -2.73
C VAL A 37 -2.18 -2.31 -1.45
N ASN A 38 -3.05 -3.31 -1.55
CA ASN A 38 -3.58 -4.02 -0.39
C ASN A 38 -2.49 -4.79 0.36
N GLU A 39 -1.59 -5.47 -0.36
CA GLU A 39 -0.44 -6.15 0.23
C GLU A 39 0.46 -5.19 1.02
N GLU A 40 0.69 -3.98 0.49
CA GLU A 40 1.48 -2.96 1.18
C GLU A 40 0.75 -2.35 2.38
N MET A 41 -0.55 -2.07 2.25
CA MET A 41 -1.35 -1.59 3.39
C MET A 41 -1.36 -2.60 4.54
N GLN A 42 -1.55 -3.89 4.21
CA GLN A 42 -1.51 -4.96 5.20
C GLN A 42 -0.16 -5.01 5.93
N ARG A 43 0.96 -4.97 5.19
CA ARG A 43 2.30 -4.90 5.80
C ARG A 43 2.46 -3.71 6.75
N ARG A 44 1.93 -2.54 6.38
CA ARG A 44 2.00 -1.33 7.23
C ARG A 44 1.17 -1.46 8.50
N ILE A 45 -0.02 -2.06 8.41
CA ILE A 45 -0.86 -2.35 9.57
C ILE A 45 -0.12 -3.28 10.53
N GLU A 46 0.45 -4.38 10.03
CA GLU A 46 1.21 -5.33 10.84
C GLU A 46 2.42 -4.69 11.53
N ALA A 47 3.16 -3.83 10.82
CA ALA A 47 4.27 -3.08 11.39
C ALA A 47 3.82 -2.10 12.50
N ALA A 48 2.69 -1.41 12.29
CA ALA A 48 2.12 -0.53 13.29
C ALA A 48 1.66 -1.31 14.53
N ASP A 49 0.97 -2.43 14.36
CA ASP A 49 0.52 -3.29 15.46
C ASP A 49 1.70 -3.84 16.27
N SER A 50 2.76 -4.29 15.60
CA SER A 50 4.00 -4.74 16.26
C SER A 50 4.67 -3.63 17.07
N THR A 51 4.70 -2.40 16.52
CA THR A 51 5.25 -1.22 17.21
C THR A 51 4.41 -0.87 18.43
N ILE A 52 3.08 -0.86 18.31
CA ILE A 52 2.15 -0.60 19.41
C ILE A 52 2.31 -1.66 20.51
N GLY A 53 2.46 -2.94 20.14
CA GLY A 53 2.73 -4.03 21.08
C GLY A 53 4.02 -3.78 21.88
N SER A 54 5.11 -3.47 21.17
CA SER A 54 6.41 -3.18 21.79
C SER A 54 6.34 -1.99 22.76
N LEU A 55 5.60 -0.93 22.40
CA LEU A 55 5.39 0.23 23.28
C LEU A 55 4.58 -0.12 24.53
N ARG A 56 3.52 -0.93 24.39
CA ARG A 56 2.71 -1.39 25.52
C ARG A 56 3.52 -2.27 26.48
N ASP A 57 4.37 -3.15 25.95
CA ASP A 57 5.24 -4.00 26.75
C ASP A 57 6.28 -3.19 27.52
N ALA A 58 6.94 -2.24 26.86
CA ALA A 58 7.89 -1.33 27.48
C ALA A 58 7.23 -0.50 28.60
N LEU A 59 6.05 0.05 28.36
CA LEU A 59 5.30 0.80 29.36
C LEU A 59 4.88 -0.08 30.55
N SER A 60 4.40 -1.30 30.27
CA SER A 60 4.02 -2.25 31.33
C SER A 60 5.20 -2.66 32.19
N LYS A 61 6.38 -2.82 31.59
CA LYS A 61 7.63 -3.07 32.31
C LYS A 61 8.01 -1.88 33.18
N GLN A 62 7.95 -0.66 32.64
CA GLN A 62 8.25 0.56 33.39
C GLN A 62 7.34 0.74 34.61
N VAL A 63 6.03 0.48 34.46
CA VAL A 63 5.07 0.55 35.57
C VAL A 63 5.40 -0.47 36.66
N ARG A 64 5.77 -1.70 36.30
CA ARG A 64 6.16 -2.73 37.27
C ARG A 64 7.45 -2.41 38.02
N GLU A 65 8.41 -1.78 37.35
CA GLU A 65 9.68 -1.38 37.97
C GLU A 65 9.54 -0.16 38.90
N ALA A 66 8.45 0.59 38.78
CA ALA A 66 8.15 1.76 39.61
C ALA A 66 7.38 1.44 40.91
N HIS A 67 6.94 0.20 41.11
CA HIS A 67 6.23 -0.30 42.29
C HIS A 67 7.05 -1.34 43.06
#